data_AF-A0A2N2YZW1-F1
#
_entry.id   AF-A0A2N2YZW1-F1
#
_cell.length_a   1.000
_cell.length_b   1.000
_cell.length_c   1.000
_cell.angle_alpha   90.00
_cell.angle_beta   90.00
_cell.angle_gamma   90.00
#
_symmetry.space_group_name_H-M   'P 1'
#
loop_
_entity.id
_entity.type
_entity.pdbx_description
1 polymer ?
#
loop_
_entity_poly.entity_id
_entity_poly.type
_entity_poly.pdbx_seq_one_letter_code
_entity_poly.pdbx_strand_id
1 'polypeptide(L)'
;MKTNKILLGGIVAAVTFFFLGWLIYGMLLMDFMQSNSDQSMMKAEEDMVWWAMIVSNLASGFLLALLLYWTNTKSFADAVKVGGTIGLLMAFAVDLSFYSMSNMFFNFTPVIVDTIISAIMWSLAGIAAVWVMGLGKKA
;
A
#
# COMPACT_ATOMS: atom_id res chain seq x y z
N MET A 1 -23.11 -1.72 5.04
CA MET A 1 -22.27 -2.91 4.74
C MET A 1 -22.13 -3.71 6.03
N LYS A 2 -22.16 -5.05 6.03
CA LYS A 2 -22.00 -5.84 7.27
C LYS A 2 -20.52 -5.88 7.69
N THR A 3 -20.22 -5.87 8.99
CA THR A 3 -18.86 -5.89 9.56
C THR A 3 -17.96 -6.99 8.97
N ASN A 4 -18.51 -8.19 8.75
CA ASN A 4 -17.77 -9.33 8.17
C ASN A 4 -17.20 -9.03 6.78
N LYS A 5 -17.85 -8.14 5.99
CA LYS A 5 -17.35 -7.75 4.68
C LYS A 5 -16.15 -6.80 4.78
N ILE A 6 -16.17 -5.91 5.76
CA ILE A 6 -15.03 -5.01 6.04
C ILE A 6 -13.84 -5.85 6.50
N LEU A 7 -14.07 -6.84 7.36
CA LEU A 7 -13.02 -7.77 7.79
C LEU A 7 -12.41 -8.53 6.62
N LEU A 8 -13.25 -9.12 5.76
CA LEU A 8 -12.79 -9.84 4.58
C LEU A 8 -12.04 -8.93 3.60
N GLY A 9 -12.58 -7.73 3.33
CA GLY A 9 -11.94 -6.73 2.47
C GLY A 9 -10.58 -6.30 2.99
N GLY A 10 -10.45 -6.10 4.30
CA GLY A 10 -9.18 -5.74 4.93
C GLY A 10 -8.12 -6.82 4.84
N ILE A 11 -8.49 -8.09 5.08
CA ILE A 11 -7.57 -9.23 4.93
C ILE A 11 -7.11 -9.36 3.47
N VAL A 12 -8.01 -9.26 2.50
CA VAL A 12 -7.66 -9.37 1.08
C VAL A 12 -6.78 -8.20 0.63
N ALA A 13 -7.08 -6.98 1.08
CA ALA A 13 -6.20 -5.83 0.83
C ALA A 13 -4.80 -6.04 1.42
N ALA A 14 -4.70 -6.56 2.65
CA ALA A 14 -3.41 -6.84 3.30
C ALA A 14 -2.57 -7.87 2.52
N VAL A 15 -3.19 -8.96 2.09
CA VAL A 15 -2.52 -9.97 1.24
C VAL A 15 -2.10 -9.36 -0.09
N THR A 16 -2.95 -8.51 -0.68
CA THR A 16 -2.62 -7.80 -1.92
C THR A 16 -1.43 -6.86 -1.73
N PHE A 17 -1.38 -6.10 -0.63
CA PHE A 17 -0.24 -5.23 -0.31
C PHE A 17 1.05 -6.02 -0.14
N PHE A 18 1.02 -7.16 0.53
CA PHE A 18 2.19 -8.00 0.70
C PHE A 18 2.77 -8.45 -0.66
N PHE A 19 1.92 -9.01 -1.54
CA PHE A 19 2.38 -9.47 -2.86
C PHE A 19 2.79 -8.34 -3.78
N LEU A 20 2.07 -7.21 -3.76
CA LEU A 20 2.46 -6.04 -4.55
C LEU A 20 3.74 -5.41 -4.04
N GLY A 21 3.96 -5.37 -2.73
CA GLY A 21 5.18 -4.85 -2.14
C GLY A 21 6.40 -5.70 -2.53
N TRP A 22 6.26 -7.03 -2.41
CA TRP A 22 7.29 -7.95 -2.88
C TRP A 22 7.54 -7.83 -4.39
N LEU A 23 6.49 -7.82 -5.22
CA LEU A 23 6.65 -7.75 -6.66
C LEU A 23 7.26 -6.41 -7.10
N ILE A 24 6.74 -5.29 -6.60
CA ILE A 24 7.16 -3.98 -7.09
C ILE A 24 8.51 -3.58 -6.52
N TYR A 25 8.70 -3.62 -5.20
CA TYR A 25 9.96 -3.17 -4.59
C TYR A 25 11.02 -4.25 -4.53
N GLY A 26 10.61 -5.52 -4.35
CA GLY A 26 11.52 -6.65 -4.26
C GLY A 26 11.91 -7.26 -5.62
N MET A 27 11.24 -6.89 -6.72
CA MET A 27 11.59 -7.40 -8.06
C MET A 27 11.72 -6.28 -9.09
N LEU A 28 10.65 -5.50 -9.31
CA LEU A 28 10.60 -4.56 -10.45
C LEU A 28 11.48 -3.31 -10.24
N LEU A 29 11.54 -2.80 -9.01
CA LEU A 29 12.25 -1.57 -8.65
C LEU A 29 13.46 -1.80 -7.74
N MET A 30 13.87 -3.05 -7.52
CA MET A 30 14.96 -3.39 -6.61
C MET A 30 16.24 -2.59 -6.92
N ASP A 31 16.73 -2.67 -8.16
CA ASP A 31 17.96 -1.97 -8.58
C ASP A 31 17.81 -0.44 -8.53
N PHE A 32 16.62 0.06 -8.88
CA PHE A 32 16.32 1.49 -8.82
C PHE A 32 16.37 2.01 -7.38
N MET A 33 15.74 1.30 -6.43
CA MET A 33 15.74 1.69 -5.03
C MET A 33 17.15 1.58 -4.44
N GLN A 34 17.89 0.50 -4.73
CA GLN A 34 19.27 0.33 -4.25
C GLN A 34 20.21 1.43 -4.72
N SER A 35 20.06 1.89 -5.97
CA SER A 35 20.89 2.96 -6.54
C SER A 35 20.50 4.37 -6.09
N ASN A 36 19.30 4.56 -5.51
CA ASN A 36 18.77 5.87 -5.15
C ASN A 36 18.50 6.03 -3.64
N SER A 37 18.79 5.02 -2.82
CA SER A 37 18.57 5.08 -1.37
C SER A 37 19.71 4.48 -0.54
N ASP A 38 19.87 4.99 0.68
CA ASP A 38 20.87 4.53 1.63
C ASP A 38 20.51 3.15 2.20
N GLN A 39 21.24 2.13 1.75
CA GLN A 39 21.01 0.75 2.18
C GLN A 39 21.42 0.49 3.62
N SER A 40 22.24 1.35 4.24
CA SER A 40 22.62 1.19 5.65
C SER A 40 21.43 1.34 6.62
N MET A 41 20.33 1.92 6.14
CA MET A 41 19.08 2.08 6.89
C MET A 41 18.15 0.85 6.78
N MET A 42 18.43 -0.08 5.87
CA MET A 42 17.60 -1.25 5.61
C MET A 42 18.08 -2.48 6.40
N LYS A 43 17.15 -3.33 6.83
CA LYS A 43 17.49 -4.61 7.46
C LYS A 43 17.87 -5.64 6.40
N ALA A 44 18.87 -6.47 6.70
CA ALA A 44 19.13 -7.68 5.94
C ALA A 44 17.92 -8.65 6.05
N GLU A 45 17.80 -9.58 5.10
CA GLU A 45 16.66 -10.50 5.03
C GLU A 45 16.58 -11.39 6.29
N GLU A 46 17.73 -11.84 6.78
CA GLU A 46 17.88 -12.61 8.02
C GLU A 46 17.45 -11.85 9.28
N ASP A 47 17.52 -10.51 9.24
CA ASP A 47 17.16 -9.62 10.36
C ASP A 47 15.73 -9.07 10.26
N MET A 48 14.98 -9.49 9.23
CA MET A 48 13.64 -8.98 8.98
C MET A 48 12.67 -9.38 10.10
N VAL A 49 11.97 -8.39 10.64
CA VAL A 49 10.98 -8.59 11.70
C VAL A 49 9.63 -8.96 11.08
N TRP A 50 9.45 -10.23 10.76
CA TRP A 50 8.30 -10.76 10.02
C TRP A 50 6.93 -10.37 10.57
N TRP A 51 6.75 -10.42 11.89
CA TRP A 51 5.46 -10.07 12.50
C TRP A 51 5.10 -8.60 12.28
N ALA A 52 6.08 -7.70 12.29
CA ALA A 52 5.86 -6.27 12.09
C ALA A 52 5.44 -5.99 10.64
N MET A 53 6.03 -6.70 9.67
CA MET A 53 5.63 -6.64 8.26
C MET A 53 4.20 -7.17 8.06
N ILE A 54 3.84 -8.28 8.70
CA ILE A 54 2.48 -8.83 8.60
C ILE A 54 1.46 -7.85 9.19
N VAL A 55 1.75 -7.32 10.39
CA VAL A 55 0.87 -6.37 11.08
C VAL A 55 0.76 -5.06 10.31
N SER A 56 1.83 -4.55 9.68
CA SER A 56 1.77 -3.33 8.87
C SER A 56 0.88 -3.51 7.64
N ASN A 57 0.99 -4.65 6.93
CA ASN A 57 0.10 -4.97 5.80
C ASN A 57 -1.36 -5.11 6.25
N LEU A 58 -1.62 -5.76 7.39
CA LEU A 58 -2.96 -5.84 7.97
C LEU A 58 -3.51 -4.46 8.33
N ALA A 59 -2.71 -3.61 8.98
CA ALA A 59 -3.11 -2.25 9.32
C ALA A 59 -3.48 -1.42 8.09
N SER A 60 -2.64 -1.46 7.05
CA SER A 60 -2.91 -0.78 5.76
C SER A 60 -4.15 -1.35 5.07
N GLY A 61 -4.31 -2.69 5.06
CA GLY A 61 -5.47 -3.36 4.50
C GLY A 61 -6.78 -2.97 5.19
N PHE A 62 -6.80 -2.98 6.52
CA PHE A 62 -7.98 -2.57 7.28
C PHE A 62 -8.26 -1.07 7.18
N LEU A 63 -7.23 -0.22 7.16
CA LEU A 63 -7.39 1.21 6.91
C LEU A 63 -8.07 1.44 5.56
N LEU A 64 -7.58 0.80 4.50
CA LEU A 64 -8.18 0.90 3.17
C LEU A 64 -9.63 0.41 3.16
N ALA A 65 -9.91 -0.75 3.76
CA ALA A 65 -11.27 -1.28 3.84
C ALA A 65 -12.24 -0.36 4.61
N LEU A 66 -11.77 0.28 5.68
CA LEU A 66 -12.55 1.28 6.44
C LEU A 66 -12.82 2.53 5.60
N LEU A 67 -11.81 3.05 4.89
CA LEU A 67 -11.98 4.20 4.01
C LEU A 67 -13.00 3.92 2.90
N LEU A 68 -12.87 2.77 2.23
CA LEU A 68 -13.84 2.33 1.21
C LEU A 68 -15.26 2.19 1.76
N TYR A 69 -15.40 1.78 3.02
CA TYR A 69 -16.69 1.73 3.69
C TYR A 69 -17.23 3.14 3.99
N TRP A 70 -16.42 4.04 4.55
CA TRP A 70 -16.81 5.41 4.90
C TRP A 70 -17.17 6.24 3.67
N THR A 71 -16.50 6.02 2.54
CA THR A 71 -16.81 6.68 1.27
C THR A 71 -17.95 6.02 0.51
N ASN A 72 -18.59 4.98 1.07
CA ASN A 72 -19.66 4.21 0.44
C ASN A 72 -19.29 3.71 -0.97
N THR A 73 -18.03 3.26 -1.12
CA THR A 73 -17.48 2.80 -2.41
C THR A 73 -18.21 1.56 -2.90
N LYS A 74 -18.66 1.57 -4.16
CA LYS A 74 -19.45 0.48 -4.78
C LYS A 74 -18.89 -0.06 -6.09
N SER A 75 -17.90 0.61 -6.67
CA SER A 75 -17.32 0.25 -7.97
C SER A 75 -15.80 0.19 -7.91
N PHE A 76 -15.18 -0.47 -8.90
CA PHE A 76 -13.72 -0.48 -9.04
C PHE A 76 -13.17 0.92 -9.33
N ALA A 77 -13.87 1.74 -10.13
CA ALA A 77 -13.45 3.10 -10.40
C ALA A 77 -13.42 3.98 -9.13
N ASP A 78 -14.42 3.82 -8.26
CA ASP A 78 -14.43 4.49 -6.96
C ASP A 78 -13.32 3.96 -6.05
N ALA A 79 -13.03 2.66 -6.10
CA ALA A 79 -11.93 2.05 -5.35
C ALA A 79 -10.56 2.61 -5.76
N VAL A 80 -10.33 2.79 -7.06
CA VAL A 80 -9.12 3.44 -7.60
C VAL A 80 -9.01 4.88 -7.12
N LYS A 81 -10.11 5.65 -7.14
CA LYS A 81 -10.08 7.03 -6.66
C LYS A 81 -9.74 7.11 -5.17
N VAL A 82 -10.43 6.33 -4.34
CA VAL A 82 -10.22 6.35 -2.88
C VAL A 82 -8.85 5.79 -2.53
N GLY A 83 -8.53 4.58 -3.01
CA GLY A 83 -7.25 3.91 -2.78
C GLY A 83 -6.06 4.69 -3.34
N GLY A 84 -6.14 5.13 -4.60
CA GLY A 84 -5.08 5.91 -5.23
C GLY A 84 -4.84 7.24 -4.53
N THR A 85 -5.88 7.95 -4.11
CA THR A 85 -5.71 9.22 -3.38
C THR A 85 -5.03 9.02 -2.03
N ILE A 86 -5.47 8.03 -1.24
CA ILE A 86 -4.85 7.78 0.07
C ILE A 86 -3.42 7.28 -0.10
N GLY A 87 -3.16 6.38 -1.05
CA GLY A 87 -1.81 5.87 -1.33
C GLY A 87 -0.86 6.97 -1.76
N LEU A 88 -1.31 7.85 -2.67
CA LEU A 88 -0.55 9.00 -3.14
C LEU A 88 -0.21 9.95 -1.98
N LEU A 89 -1.20 10.38 -1.20
CA LEU A 89 -0.99 11.37 -0.15
C LEU A 89 -0.17 10.81 1.02
N MET A 90 -0.40 9.55 1.40
CA MET A 90 0.34 8.88 2.48
C MET A 90 1.82 8.71 2.10
N ALA A 91 2.09 8.15 0.91
CA ALA A 91 3.46 7.96 0.45
C ALA A 91 4.18 9.30 0.31
N PHE A 92 3.56 10.27 -0.35
CA PHE A 92 4.17 11.59 -0.53
C PHE A 92 4.49 12.27 0.80
N ALA A 93 3.61 12.17 1.81
CA ALA A 93 3.87 12.72 3.13
C ALA A 93 5.02 12.01 3.86
N VAL A 94 5.08 10.68 3.79
CA VAL A 94 6.15 9.88 4.41
C VAL A 94 7.48 10.13 3.71
N ASP A 95 7.50 10.12 2.38
CA ASP A 95 8.70 10.33 1.59
C ASP A 95 9.28 11.72 1.79
N LEU A 96 8.43 12.77 1.80
CA LEU A 96 8.87 14.13 2.12
C LEU A 96 9.41 14.25 3.54
N SER A 97 8.86 13.49 4.49
CA SER A 97 9.38 13.45 5.86
C SER A 97 10.78 12.83 5.89
N PHE A 98 11.01 11.72 5.18
CA PHE A 98 12.35 11.15 5.03
C PHE A 98 13.31 12.07 4.28
N TYR A 99 12.87 12.67 3.17
CA TYR A 99 13.68 13.58 2.37
C TYR A 99 14.08 14.84 3.13
N SER A 100 13.25 15.31 4.07
CA SER A 100 13.53 16.52 4.86
C SER A 100 14.38 16.27 6.11
N MET A 101 14.33 15.07 6.70
CA MET A 101 14.94 14.78 8.00
C MET A 101 16.06 13.75 7.96
N SER A 102 16.30 13.08 6.82
CA SER A 102 17.29 12.01 6.70
C SER A 102 18.06 12.06 5.38
N ASN A 103 19.12 11.26 5.29
CA ASN A 103 19.87 11.04 4.04
C ASN A 103 19.40 9.78 3.29
N MET A 104 18.19 9.28 3.60
CA MET A 104 17.65 8.03 3.03
C MET A 104 17.60 8.07 1.50
N PHE A 105 17.25 9.20 0.89
CA PHE A 105 17.16 9.36 -0.56
C PHE A 105 18.30 10.24 -1.07
N PHE A 106 19.01 9.77 -2.10
CA PHE A 106 20.16 10.50 -2.66
C PHE A 106 19.75 11.68 -3.55
N ASN A 107 18.51 11.69 -4.01
CA ASN A 107 17.92 12.75 -4.82
C ASN A 107 16.38 12.69 -4.71
N PHE A 108 15.68 13.59 -5.40
CA PHE A 108 14.22 13.70 -5.30
C PHE A 108 13.46 12.71 -6.21
N THR A 109 14.12 12.04 -7.15
CA THR A 109 13.49 11.08 -8.06
C THR A 109 12.80 9.90 -7.35
N PRO A 110 13.39 9.20 -6.36
CA PRO A 110 12.72 8.10 -5.67
C PRO A 110 11.44 8.54 -4.94
N VAL A 111 11.37 9.77 -4.43
CA VAL A 111 10.15 10.33 -3.81
C VAL A 111 8.99 10.36 -4.80
N ILE A 112 9.23 10.84 -6.03
CA ILE A 112 8.19 10.92 -7.07
C ILE A 112 7.79 9.50 -7.51
N VAL A 113 8.76 8.62 -7.72
CA VAL A 113 8.52 7.24 -8.17
C VAL A 113 7.72 6.47 -7.13
N ASP A 114 8.14 6.50 -5.86
CA ASP A 114 7.43 5.80 -4.78
C ASP A 114 6.01 6.33 -4.62
N THR A 115 5.81 7.65 -4.62
CA THR A 115 4.48 8.25 -4.53
C THR A 115 3.52 7.75 -5.62
N ILE A 116 3.98 7.67 -6.87
CA ILE A 116 3.16 7.16 -7.99
C ILE A 116 2.87 5.67 -7.83
N ILE A 117 3.90 4.89 -7.48
CA ILE A 117 3.78 3.44 -7.30
C ILE A 117 2.85 3.10 -6.14
N SER A 118 2.97 3.81 -5.03
CA SER A 118 2.08 3.72 -3.88
C SER A 118 0.63 4.01 -4.27
N ALA A 119 0.37 5.05 -5.07
CA ALA A 119 -0.97 5.32 -5.59
C ALA A 119 -1.54 4.12 -6.40
N ILE A 120 -0.71 3.50 -7.25
CA ILE A 120 -1.08 2.31 -8.02
C ILE A 120 -1.34 1.12 -7.08
N MET A 121 -0.45 0.84 -6.14
CA MET A 121 -0.58 -0.28 -5.20
C MET A 121 -1.84 -0.18 -4.37
N TRP A 122 -2.13 0.98 -3.81
CA TRP A 122 -3.33 1.21 -3.02
C TRP A 122 -4.61 1.15 -3.87
N SER A 123 -4.54 1.56 -5.14
CA SER A 123 -5.65 1.38 -6.09
C SER A 123 -5.93 -0.10 -6.33
N LEU A 124 -4.90 -0.91 -6.61
CA LEU A 124 -5.05 -2.35 -6.85
C LEU A 124 -5.55 -3.10 -5.62
N ALA A 125 -5.01 -2.80 -4.43
CA ALA A 125 -5.51 -3.33 -3.17
C ALA A 125 -6.98 -2.92 -2.92
N GLY A 126 -7.35 -1.71 -3.31
CA GLY A 126 -8.72 -1.21 -3.20
C GLY A 126 -9.69 -1.97 -4.10
N ILE A 127 -9.28 -2.25 -5.35
CA ILE A 127 -10.06 -3.08 -6.28
C ILE A 127 -10.28 -4.47 -5.69
N ALA A 128 -9.21 -5.11 -5.19
CA ALA A 128 -9.29 -6.44 -4.58
C ALA A 128 -10.23 -6.46 -3.37
N ALA A 129 -10.15 -5.46 -2.49
CA ALA A 129 -11.04 -5.32 -1.34
C ALA A 129 -12.52 -5.14 -1.76
N VAL A 130 -12.79 -4.22 -2.69
CA VAL A 130 -14.15 -3.95 -3.18
C VAL A 130 -14.75 -5.18 -3.87
N TRP A 131 -13.94 -5.94 -4.62
CA TRP A 131 -14.39 -7.17 -5.26
C TRP A 131 -14.96 -8.15 -4.23
N VAL A 132 -14.22 -8.44 -3.14
CA VAL A 132 -14.67 -9.38 -2.12
C VAL A 132 -15.76 -8.82 -1.20
N MET A 133 -15.79 -7.51 -0.96
CA MET A 133 -16.88 -6.83 -0.26
C MET A 133 -18.20 -6.89 -1.07
N GLY A 134 -18.09 -6.93 -2.40
CA GLY A 134 -19.18 -7.03 -3.37
C GLY A 134 -19.83 -8.41 -3.45
N LEU A 135 -19.12 -9.50 -3.13
CA LEU A 135 -19.59 -10.90 -3.24
C LEU A 135 -20.85 -11.26 -2.43
N GLY A 136 -21.35 -10.35 -1.58
CA GLY A 136 -22.64 -10.53 -0.88
C GLY A 136 -23.84 -9.81 -1.51
N LYS A 137 -23.72 -9.23 -2.71
CA LYS A 137 -24.90 -8.94 -3.54
C LYS A 137 -25.26 -10.25 -4.25
N LYS A 138 -26.23 -11.00 -3.71
CA LYS A 138 -26.93 -11.99 -4.54
C LYS A 138 -27.49 -11.23 -5.75
N ALA A 139 -27.25 -11.78 -6.94
CA ALA A 139 -27.94 -11.39 -8.16
C ALA A 139 -29.46 -11.43 -7.95
#